data_AF-A0A924KJ59-F1
#
_entry.id   AF-A0A924KJ59-F1
#
_cell.length_a   1.000
_cell.length_b   1.000
_cell.length_c   1.000
_cell.angle_alpha   90.00
_cell.angle_beta   90.00
_cell.angle_gamma   90.00
#
_symmetry.space_group_name_H-M   'P 1'
#
loop_
_entity.id
_entity.type
_entity.pdbx_description
1 polymer ?
#
loop_
_entity_poly.entity_id
_entity_poly.type
_entity_poly.pdbx_seq_one_letter_code
_entity_poly.pdbx_strand_id
1 'polypeptide(L)'
;ATIKMLEQLPWPKHLRNVPEYAGGHHERMDGKGYPKGLTRDQMSVQARVMGIADIFEALTAKDRPYKKGMKLSQAMGIMYKFRMGGHIDPDLFDVFVNHGVYRRYAEQFLDPWQIDEVNPALWAAA
;
A
#
# COMPACT_ATOMS: atom_id res chain seq x y z
N ALA A 1 11.63 -11.74 -14.90
CA ALA A 1 10.81 -11.08 -13.85
C ALA A 1 11.72 -10.74 -12.68
N THR A 2 11.61 -9.53 -12.11
CA THR A 2 12.47 -9.00 -11.05
C THR A 2 12.65 -9.95 -9.87
N ILE A 3 11.61 -10.69 -9.49
CA ILE A 3 11.67 -11.66 -8.39
C ILE A 3 12.74 -12.75 -8.60
N LYS A 4 12.90 -13.26 -9.83
CA LYS A 4 13.93 -14.27 -10.15
C LYS A 4 15.35 -13.72 -9.97
N MET A 5 15.55 -12.44 -10.25
CA MET A 5 16.83 -11.77 -10.01
C MET A 5 17.08 -11.63 -8.51
N LEU A 6 16.11 -11.10 -7.76
CA LEU A 6 16.25 -10.88 -6.31
C LEU A 6 16.49 -12.19 -5.54
N GLU A 7 15.83 -13.29 -5.93
CA GLU A 7 16.01 -14.61 -5.30
C GLU A 7 17.40 -15.23 -5.55
N GLN A 8 18.15 -14.76 -6.56
CA GLN A 8 19.50 -15.25 -6.88
C GLN A 8 20.62 -14.43 -6.23
N LEU A 9 20.31 -13.25 -5.69
CA LEU A 9 21.33 -12.38 -5.10
C LEU A 9 21.81 -12.92 -3.74
N PRO A 10 23.13 -12.83 -3.45
CA PRO A 10 23.70 -13.31 -2.20
C PRO A 10 23.45 -12.31 -1.06
N TRP A 11 22.21 -12.24 -0.59
CA TRP A 11 21.83 -11.30 0.47
C TRP A 11 22.57 -11.59 1.78
N PRO A 12 23.12 -10.55 2.44
CA PRO A 12 23.58 -10.70 3.83
C PRO A 12 22.38 -11.03 4.73
N LYS A 13 22.64 -11.66 5.89
CA LYS A 13 21.58 -12.16 6.79
C LYS A 13 20.49 -11.13 7.11
N HIS A 14 20.85 -9.85 7.25
CA HIS A 14 19.92 -8.76 7.60
C HIS A 14 19.03 -8.32 6.43
N LEU A 15 19.33 -8.73 5.18
CA LEU A 15 18.54 -8.42 3.97
C LEU A 15 17.90 -9.66 3.33
N ARG A 16 17.98 -10.83 3.97
CA ARG A 16 17.51 -12.10 3.39
C ARG A 16 16.03 -12.09 2.97
N ASN A 17 15.21 -11.22 3.57
CA ASN A 17 13.78 -11.11 3.28
C ASN A 17 13.46 -10.08 2.19
N VAL A 18 14.45 -9.37 1.63
CA VAL A 18 14.22 -8.39 0.56
C VAL A 18 13.47 -9.01 -0.63
N PRO A 19 13.82 -10.21 -1.14
CA PRO A 19 13.07 -10.82 -2.24
C PRO A 19 11.59 -11.04 -1.91
N GLU A 20 11.29 -11.42 -0.67
CA GLU A 20 9.93 -11.63 -0.19
C GLU A 20 9.14 -10.32 -0.15
N TYR A 21 9.71 -9.26 0.44
CA TYR A 21 9.01 -7.98 0.60
C TYR A 21 8.86 -7.25 -0.74
N ALA A 22 9.94 -7.19 -1.52
CA ALA A 22 9.93 -6.57 -2.84
C ALA A 22 9.16 -7.42 -3.87
N GLY A 23 9.11 -8.74 -3.73
CA GLY A 23 8.30 -9.60 -4.59
C GLY A 23 6.82 -9.58 -4.22
N GLY A 24 6.50 -9.48 -2.94
CA GLY A 24 5.15 -9.67 -2.41
C GLY A 24 4.28 -8.42 -2.38
N HIS A 25 4.83 -7.21 -2.52
CA HIS A 25 4.03 -5.98 -2.35
C HIS A 25 2.98 -5.73 -3.46
N HIS A 26 3.05 -6.45 -4.59
CA HIS A 26 2.02 -6.46 -5.64
C HIS A 26 1.07 -7.66 -5.55
N GLU A 27 1.27 -8.54 -4.56
CA GLU A 27 0.30 -9.60 -4.27
C GLU A 27 -0.95 -9.01 -3.62
N ARG A 28 -2.09 -9.68 -3.81
CA ARG A 28 -3.41 -9.22 -3.35
C ARG A 28 -4.02 -10.25 -2.43
N MET A 29 -4.86 -9.82 -1.49
CA MET A 29 -5.46 -10.74 -0.50
C MET A 29 -6.35 -11.79 -1.17
N ASP A 30 -6.93 -11.46 -2.32
CA ASP A 30 -7.76 -12.32 -3.16
C ASP A 30 -6.98 -13.28 -4.09
N GLY A 31 -5.64 -13.32 -4.02
CA GLY A 31 -4.81 -14.19 -4.85
C GLY A 31 -4.68 -13.77 -6.33
N LYS A 32 -5.27 -12.63 -6.73
CA LYS A 32 -5.21 -12.13 -8.11
C LYS A 32 -4.00 -11.21 -8.35
N GLY A 33 -3.11 -11.12 -7.38
CA GLY A 33 -1.87 -10.37 -7.47
C GLY A 33 -0.79 -11.11 -8.25
N TYR A 34 0.39 -10.53 -8.29
CA TYR A 34 1.55 -11.09 -8.97
C TYR A 34 2.80 -10.83 -8.12
N PRO A 35 3.89 -11.60 -8.30
CA PRO A 35 4.16 -12.57 -9.38
C PRO A 35 3.76 -14.02 -9.11
N LYS A 36 3.40 -14.38 -7.88
CA LYS A 36 3.14 -15.76 -7.44
C LYS A 36 1.63 -16.05 -7.21
N GLY A 37 0.78 -15.02 -7.14
CA GLY A 37 -0.66 -15.20 -6.93
C GLY A 37 -0.97 -15.63 -5.51
N LEU A 38 -0.26 -15.06 -4.53
CA LEU A 38 -0.38 -15.44 -3.12
C LEU A 38 -1.67 -14.91 -2.52
N THR A 39 -2.30 -15.69 -1.65
CA THR A 39 -3.40 -15.22 -0.81
C THR A 39 -2.88 -14.58 0.47
N ARG A 40 -3.77 -13.90 1.21
CA ARG A 40 -3.46 -13.22 2.49
C ARG A 40 -2.58 -14.04 3.43
N ASP A 41 -2.94 -15.29 3.69
CA ASP A 41 -2.28 -16.14 4.69
C ASP A 41 -0.91 -16.63 4.24
N GLN A 42 -0.60 -16.52 2.94
CA GLN A 42 0.70 -16.88 2.37
C GLN A 42 1.68 -15.69 2.37
N MET A 43 1.21 -14.49 2.74
CA MET A 43 2.00 -13.27 2.75
C MET A 43 2.40 -12.85 4.15
N SER A 44 3.65 -12.43 4.32
CA SER A 44 4.06 -11.76 5.56
C SER A 44 3.31 -10.45 5.76
N VAL A 45 3.23 -10.03 7.02
CA VAL A 45 2.68 -8.73 7.39
C VAL A 45 3.46 -7.60 6.71
N GLN A 46 4.78 -7.72 6.62
CA GLN A 46 5.65 -6.71 6.01
C GLN A 46 5.33 -6.51 4.53
N ALA A 47 5.16 -7.59 3.75
CA ALA A 47 4.78 -7.48 2.35
C ALA A 47 3.40 -6.80 2.18
N ARG A 48 2.45 -7.12 3.07
CA ARG A 48 1.11 -6.52 3.08
C ARG A 48 1.13 -5.03 3.44
N VAL A 49 1.95 -4.63 4.43
CA VAL A 49 2.18 -3.22 4.79
C VAL A 49 2.82 -2.47 3.61
N MET A 50 3.81 -3.06 2.95
CA MET A 50 4.46 -2.46 1.77
C MET A 50 3.46 -2.20 0.65
N GLY A 51 2.53 -3.13 0.37
CA GLY A 51 1.49 -2.93 -0.64
C GLY A 51 0.59 -1.73 -0.35
N ILE A 52 0.18 -1.54 0.92
CA ILE A 52 -0.61 -0.36 1.33
C ILE A 52 0.22 0.92 1.12
N ALA A 53 1.47 0.93 1.54
CA ALA A 53 2.35 2.09 1.43
C ALA A 53 2.62 2.48 -0.03
N ASP A 54 2.95 1.51 -0.89
CA ASP A 54 3.23 1.70 -2.31
C ASP A 54 2.03 2.27 -3.05
N ILE A 55 0.84 1.70 -2.83
CA ILE A 55 -0.39 2.19 -3.48
C ILE A 55 -0.73 3.61 -3.01
N PHE A 56 -0.65 3.88 -1.70
CA PHE A 56 -0.99 5.20 -1.17
C PHE A 56 -0.03 6.28 -1.69
N GLU A 57 1.27 6.01 -1.69
CA GLU A 57 2.28 6.88 -2.28
C GLU A 57 1.98 7.11 -3.76
N ALA A 58 1.76 6.03 -4.53
CA ALA A 58 1.48 6.12 -5.96
C ALA A 58 0.24 6.97 -6.32
N LEU A 59 -0.80 6.95 -5.47
CA LEU A 59 -2.01 7.74 -5.65
C LEU A 59 -1.80 9.23 -5.33
N THR A 60 -0.90 9.53 -4.39
CA THR A 60 -0.69 10.88 -3.86
C THR A 60 0.56 11.57 -4.40
N ALA A 61 1.46 10.82 -5.06
CA ALA A 61 2.72 11.30 -5.62
C ALA A 61 2.54 12.56 -6.47
N LYS A 62 3.36 13.57 -6.18
CA LYS A 62 3.30 14.91 -6.79
C LYS A 62 4.01 15.01 -8.13
N ASP A 63 4.95 14.13 -8.39
CA ASP A 63 6.02 14.26 -9.38
C ASP A 63 5.83 13.38 -10.62
N ARG A 64 4.61 12.87 -10.86
CA ARG A 64 4.32 12.15 -12.10
C ARG A 64 4.16 13.15 -13.26
N PRO A 65 5.01 13.09 -14.32
CA PRO A 65 5.03 14.07 -15.42
C PRO A 65 3.68 14.23 -16.15
N TYR A 66 2.80 13.24 -16.02
CA TYR A 66 1.55 13.14 -16.77
C TYR A 66 0.29 13.18 -15.87
N LYS A 67 0.42 13.27 -14.55
CA LYS A 67 -0.73 13.19 -13.65
C LYS A 67 -0.45 13.95 -12.35
N LYS A 68 -1.28 14.94 -12.03
CA LYS A 68 -1.26 15.57 -10.71
C LYS A 68 -1.65 14.54 -9.65
N GLY A 69 -0.95 14.57 -8.50
CA GLY A 69 -1.29 13.75 -7.34
C GLY A 69 -2.75 13.96 -6.91
N MET A 70 -3.40 12.92 -6.41
CA MET A 70 -4.79 13.03 -5.97
C MET A 70 -4.90 13.84 -4.67
N LYS A 71 -6.11 14.35 -4.42
CA LYS A 71 -6.52 14.81 -3.08
C LYS A 71 -6.48 13.64 -2.09
N LEU A 72 -6.22 13.94 -0.83
CA LEU A 72 -6.09 12.95 0.23
C LEU A 72 -7.39 12.14 0.40
N SER A 73 -8.54 12.82 0.39
CA SER A 73 -9.87 12.20 0.44
C SER A 73 -10.10 11.20 -0.70
N GLN A 74 -9.70 11.56 -1.91
CA GLN A 74 -9.83 10.73 -3.10
C GLN A 74 -8.93 9.49 -3.02
N ALA A 75 -7.66 9.66 -2.64
CA ALA A 75 -6.72 8.55 -2.49
C ALA A 75 -7.24 7.54 -1.45
N MET A 76 -7.69 8.03 -0.30
CA MET A 76 -8.23 7.16 0.74
C MET A 76 -9.55 6.48 0.35
N GLY A 77 -10.41 7.16 -0.42
CA GLY A 77 -11.62 6.53 -0.98
C GLY A 77 -11.32 5.37 -1.93
N ILE A 78 -10.23 5.46 -2.70
CA ILE A 78 -9.74 4.34 -3.54
C ILE A 78 -9.19 3.22 -2.67
N MET A 79 -8.36 3.54 -1.68
CA MET A 79 -7.81 2.55 -0.74
C MET A 79 -8.91 1.78 -0.01
N TYR A 80 -9.99 2.45 0.40
CA TYR A 80 -11.15 1.80 1.00
C TYR A 80 -11.83 0.80 0.04
N LYS A 81 -12.01 1.16 -1.24
CA LYS A 81 -12.52 0.21 -2.24
C LYS A 81 -11.60 -0.99 -2.44
N PHE A 82 -10.28 -0.78 -2.38
CA PHE A 82 -9.28 -1.84 -2.45
C PHE A 82 -9.34 -2.76 -1.23
N ARG A 83 -9.58 -2.22 -0.03
CA ARG A 83 -9.86 -3.01 1.17
C ARG A 83 -11.08 -3.91 0.97
N MET A 84 -12.20 -3.34 0.53
CA MET A 84 -13.45 -4.10 0.31
C MET A 84 -13.32 -5.15 -0.79
N GLY A 85 -12.49 -4.89 -1.81
CA GLY A 85 -12.26 -5.79 -2.94
C GLY A 85 -11.16 -6.84 -2.74
N GLY A 86 -10.57 -6.94 -1.54
CA GLY A 86 -9.48 -7.89 -1.27
C GLY A 86 -8.17 -7.57 -2.00
N HIS A 87 -7.97 -6.32 -2.43
CA HIS A 87 -6.72 -5.89 -3.07
C HIS A 87 -5.64 -5.59 -2.02
N ILE A 88 -6.01 -5.01 -0.88
CA ILE A 88 -5.14 -4.76 0.27
C ILE A 88 -5.68 -5.46 1.51
N ASP A 89 -4.83 -5.61 2.53
CA ASP A 89 -5.22 -6.22 3.80
C ASP A 89 -6.18 -5.30 4.60
N PRO A 90 -7.38 -5.77 4.98
CA PRO A 90 -8.36 -4.95 5.69
C PRO A 90 -7.90 -4.53 7.09
N ASP A 91 -7.28 -5.44 7.84
CA ASP A 91 -6.89 -5.18 9.23
C ASP A 91 -5.73 -4.18 9.27
N LEU A 92 -4.79 -4.28 8.33
CA LEU A 92 -3.69 -3.32 8.23
C LEU A 92 -4.13 -1.96 7.69
N PHE A 93 -5.12 -1.92 6.79
CA PHE A 93 -5.74 -0.65 6.40
C PHE A 93 -6.41 0.02 7.59
N ASP A 94 -7.11 -0.73 8.45
CA ASP A 94 -7.76 -0.18 9.63
C ASP A 94 -6.72 0.42 10.60
N VAL A 95 -5.58 -0.25 10.81
CA VAL A 95 -4.44 0.31 11.56
C VAL A 95 -3.92 1.60 10.91
N PHE A 96 -3.74 1.60 9.58
CA PHE A 96 -3.25 2.75 8.82
C PHE A 96 -4.16 3.99 8.98
N VAL A 97 -5.48 3.79 9.03
CA VAL A 97 -6.48 4.84 9.26
C VAL A 97 -6.55 5.26 10.72
N ASN A 98 -6.73 4.31 11.64
CA ASN A 98 -6.99 4.57 13.06
C ASN A 98 -5.82 5.27 13.76
N HIS A 99 -4.59 4.98 13.33
CA HIS A 99 -3.38 5.65 13.84
C HIS A 99 -2.96 6.90 13.03
N GLY A 100 -3.83 7.37 12.12
CA GLY A 100 -3.62 8.60 11.35
C GLY A 100 -2.33 8.59 10.51
N VAL A 101 -1.87 7.41 10.07
CA VAL A 101 -0.59 7.28 9.35
C VAL A 101 -0.65 8.04 8.02
N TYR A 102 -1.75 7.89 7.27
CA TYR A 102 -1.99 8.60 6.02
C TYR A 102 -1.92 10.13 6.19
N ARG A 103 -2.48 10.64 7.29
CA ARG A 103 -2.54 12.08 7.59
C ARG A 103 -1.16 12.62 7.95
N ARG A 104 -0.43 11.93 8.82
CA ARG A 104 0.95 12.32 9.18
C ARG A 104 1.87 12.33 7.97
N TYR A 105 1.75 11.35 7.09
CA TYR A 105 2.48 11.35 5.81
C TYR A 105 2.08 12.56 4.95
N ALA A 106 0.77 12.80 4.79
CA ALA A 106 0.26 13.90 3.97
C ALA A 106 0.80 15.26 4.44
N GLU A 107 0.75 15.53 5.74
CA GLU A 107 1.24 16.76 6.36
C GLU A 107 2.75 16.97 6.19
N GLN A 108 3.53 15.88 6.08
CA GLN A 108 4.98 15.95 5.92
C GLN A 108 5.43 16.06 4.46
N PHE A 109 4.73 15.42 3.52
CA PHE A 109 5.27 15.17 2.18
C PHE A 109 4.41 15.66 1.01
N LEU A 110 3.11 15.88 1.22
CA LEU A 110 2.20 16.33 0.17
C LEU A 110 2.08 17.85 0.14
N ASP A 111 1.68 18.37 -1.02
CA ASP A 111 1.42 19.79 -1.14
C ASP A 111 0.15 20.17 -0.35
N PRO A 112 0.08 21.39 0.23
CA PRO A 112 -1.08 21.81 1.01
C PRO A 112 -2.41 21.71 0.26
N TRP A 113 -2.39 21.91 -1.06
CA TRP A 113 -3.60 21.78 -1.88
C TRP A 113 -4.10 20.34 -1.97
N GLN A 114 -3.28 19.32 -1.70
CA GLN A 114 -3.72 17.91 -1.71
C GLN A 114 -4.41 17.51 -0.41
N ILE A 115 -4.18 18.22 0.68
CA ILE A 115 -4.60 17.85 2.04
C ILE A 115 -6.00 18.41 2.31
N ASP A 116 -7.02 17.70 1.84
CA ASP A 116 -8.42 17.98 2.14
C ASP A 116 -8.96 17.09 3.28
N GLU A 117 -10.19 17.38 3.72
CA GLU A 117 -10.80 16.64 4.81
C GLU A 117 -11.12 15.21 4.38
N VAL A 118 -10.67 14.27 5.20
CA VAL A 118 -10.97 12.86 5.09
C VAL A 118 -11.97 12.53 6.18
N ASN A 119 -13.13 12.00 5.83
CA ASN A 119 -14.13 11.55 6.80
C ASN A 119 -14.01 10.02 7.00
N PRO A 120 -13.33 9.54 8.06
CA PRO A 120 -13.13 8.12 8.29
C PRO A 120 -14.38 7.43 8.81
N ALA A 121 -15.37 8.20 9.32
CA ALA A 121 -16.64 7.64 9.80
C ALA A 121 -17.44 6.99 8.65
N LEU A 122 -17.17 7.36 7.40
CA LEU A 122 -17.71 6.69 6.21
C LEU A 122 -17.20 5.24 6.03
N TRP A 123 -16.14 4.85 6.75
CA TRP A 123 -15.47 3.55 6.59
C TRP A 123 -15.60 2.65 7.82
N ALA A 124 -15.94 3.22 8.98
CA ALA A 124 -16.12 2.49 10.23
C ALA A 124 -17.48 1.75 10.34
N ALA A 125 -18.39 1.99 9.40
CA ALA A 125 -19.79 1.54 9.47
C ALA A 125 -20.13 0.36 8.51
N ALA A 126 -19.13 -0.37 8.00
CA ALA A 126 -19.32 -1.48 7.06
C ALA A 126 -18.69 -2.79 7.54
#